data_AF-A0A3D5PAA0-F1
#
_entry.id   AF-A0A3D5PAA0-F1
#
_cell.length_a   1.000
_cell.length_b   1.000
_cell.length_c   1.000
_cell.angle_alpha   90.00
_cell.angle_beta   90.00
_cell.angle_gamma   90.00
#
_symmetry.space_group_name_H-M   'P 1'
#
loop_
_entity.id
_entity.type
_entity.pdbx_description
1 polymer ?
#
loop_
_entity_poly.entity_id
_entity_poly.type
_entity_poly.pdbx_seq_one_letter_code
_entity_poly.pdbx_strand_id
1 'polypeptide(L)'
;MKRQMRSLLVDGIKYTRLGDDEYYAQELFETEELTGYLERNMLASKKSAYHYVVYDSENEKTFAERFEANNAVKLYAKLPHWFKIPTPLGSYNPDWAILIEQDGEKKLYFVLETKGSTLKEDLRQTEWGKIECGRKHFAALGKQVTFDTANKFDKFIERV
;
A
#
# COMPACT_ATOMS: atom_id res chain seq x y z
N MET A 1 -0.43 0.51 -19.47
CA MET A 1 -0.21 0.86 -18.05
C MET A 1 -1.15 0.16 -17.07
N LYS A 2 -2.49 0.27 -17.15
CA LYS A 2 -3.41 -0.55 -16.31
C LYS A 2 -3.17 -2.08 -16.41
N ARG A 3 -2.62 -2.56 -17.55
CA ARG A 3 -2.33 -3.98 -17.82
C ARG A 3 -1.11 -4.54 -17.08
N GLN A 4 -0.08 -3.73 -16.79
CA GLN A 4 1.16 -4.21 -16.16
C GLN A 4 1.01 -4.38 -14.65
N MET A 5 0.36 -3.44 -13.96
CA MET A 5 -0.03 -3.64 -12.55
C MET A 5 -1.13 -4.69 -12.40
N ARG A 6 -2.11 -4.77 -13.33
CA ARG A 6 -3.06 -5.90 -13.35
C ARG A 6 -2.33 -7.22 -13.52
N SER A 7 -1.34 -7.36 -14.39
CA SER A 7 -0.57 -8.60 -14.54
C SER A 7 0.18 -8.99 -13.26
N LEU A 8 0.76 -8.03 -12.54
CA LEU A 8 1.48 -8.26 -11.27
C LEU A 8 0.54 -8.56 -10.09
N LEU A 9 -0.73 -8.12 -10.16
CA LEU A 9 -1.79 -8.44 -9.20
C LEU A 9 -2.54 -9.73 -9.58
N VAL A 10 -2.57 -10.08 -10.87
CA VAL A 10 -3.24 -11.27 -11.42
C VAL A 10 -2.44 -12.54 -11.13
N ASP A 11 -1.13 -12.49 -10.90
CA ASP A 11 -0.36 -13.64 -10.38
C ASP A 11 -0.65 -13.96 -8.89
N GLY A 12 -1.38 -13.08 -8.19
CA GLY A 12 -2.01 -13.37 -6.88
C GLY A 12 -3.48 -13.80 -6.99
N ILE A 13 -3.95 -14.01 -8.23
CA ILE A 13 -5.22 -14.54 -8.75
C ILE A 13 -6.51 -14.26 -7.97
N LYS A 14 -7.45 -13.67 -8.71
CA LYS A 14 -8.90 -13.65 -8.46
C LYS A 14 -9.61 -14.55 -9.48
N TYR A 15 -10.52 -15.41 -9.02
CA TYR A 15 -11.56 -16.00 -9.86
C TYR A 15 -12.93 -15.92 -9.17
N THR A 16 -13.97 -15.68 -9.96
CA THR A 16 -15.40 -15.74 -9.63
C THR A 16 -16.04 -16.61 -10.72
N ARG A 17 -17.04 -17.48 -10.53
CA ARG A 17 -17.92 -17.98 -9.43
C ARG A 17 -18.51 -19.31 -10.00
N LEU A 18 -19.13 -20.22 -9.21
CA LEU A 18 -20.36 -21.00 -9.58
C LEU A 18 -20.53 -22.28 -8.74
N GLY A 19 -21.45 -22.26 -7.77
CA GLY A 19 -22.07 -23.48 -7.23
C GLY A 19 -21.16 -24.39 -6.40
N ASP A 20 -21.73 -25.54 -6.01
CA ASP A 20 -21.61 -26.07 -4.64
C ASP A 20 -20.36 -26.87 -4.29
N ASP A 21 -19.45 -27.21 -5.22
CA ASP A 21 -18.35 -28.13 -4.89
C ASP A 21 -16.95 -27.60 -5.27
N GLU A 22 -16.34 -26.98 -4.25
CA GLU A 22 -14.91 -26.72 -3.95
C GLU A 22 -14.13 -25.67 -4.76
N TYR A 23 -13.28 -24.86 -4.06
CA TYR A 23 -11.82 -24.70 -4.27
C TYR A 23 -11.21 -23.78 -3.17
N TYR A 24 -10.05 -24.18 -2.65
CA TYR A 24 -9.33 -23.58 -1.51
C TYR A 24 -8.54 -22.31 -1.89
N ALA A 25 -9.10 -21.13 -1.64
CA ALA A 25 -8.37 -19.85 -1.49
C ALA A 25 -9.14 -18.77 -0.67
N GLN A 26 -10.25 -19.15 -0.03
CA GLN A 26 -11.29 -18.25 0.47
C GLN A 26 -11.01 -17.64 1.86
N GLU A 27 -10.32 -18.34 2.76
CA GLU A 27 -10.38 -17.99 4.19
C GLU A 27 -9.78 -16.62 4.54
N LEU A 28 -8.67 -16.18 3.94
CA LEU A 28 -8.00 -14.94 4.41
C LEU A 28 -8.72 -13.65 3.95
N PHE A 29 -9.24 -13.63 2.71
CA PHE A 29 -9.88 -12.46 2.10
C PHE A 29 -11.33 -12.29 2.54
N GLU A 30 -12.10 -13.38 2.64
CA GLU A 30 -13.42 -13.29 3.29
C GLU A 30 -13.26 -12.89 4.76
N THR A 31 -12.27 -13.40 5.48
CA THR A 31 -12.10 -13.00 6.89
C THR A 31 -11.81 -11.51 7.01
N GLU A 32 -10.89 -10.91 6.23
CA GLU A 32 -10.62 -9.46 6.34
C GLU A 32 -11.74 -8.58 5.79
N GLU A 33 -12.42 -8.93 4.69
CA GLU A 33 -13.59 -8.15 4.22
C GLU A 33 -14.80 -8.30 5.15
N LEU A 34 -15.05 -9.50 5.68
CA LEU A 34 -16.14 -9.77 6.62
C LEU A 34 -15.84 -9.12 7.97
N THR A 35 -14.58 -9.15 8.44
CA THR A 35 -14.13 -8.39 9.61
C THR A 35 -14.27 -6.90 9.34
N GLY A 36 -13.84 -6.43 8.16
CA GLY A 36 -14.02 -5.05 7.69
C GLY A 36 -15.48 -4.57 7.70
N TYR A 37 -16.38 -5.47 7.31
CA TYR A 37 -17.83 -5.24 7.27
C TYR A 37 -18.47 -5.26 8.65
N LEU A 38 -18.04 -6.20 9.51
CA LEU A 38 -18.48 -6.33 10.90
C LEU A 38 -17.96 -5.18 11.77
N GLU A 39 -16.74 -4.73 11.53
CA GLU A 39 -16.04 -3.64 12.25
C GLU A 39 -16.27 -2.25 11.62
N ARG A 40 -16.98 -2.18 10.48
CA ARG A 40 -17.34 -0.94 9.74
C ARG A 40 -16.15 -0.06 9.33
N ASN A 41 -14.98 -0.65 9.12
CA ASN A 41 -13.73 0.01 8.74
C ASN A 41 -13.38 -0.19 7.26
N MET A 42 -14.37 0.00 6.39
CA MET A 42 -14.19 -0.06 4.93
C MET A 42 -14.52 1.27 4.26
N LEU A 43 -13.60 1.74 3.41
CA LEU A 43 -13.82 2.90 2.54
C LEU A 43 -14.06 2.44 1.10
N ALA A 44 -15.17 2.85 0.51
CA ALA A 44 -15.44 2.62 -0.92
C ALA A 44 -14.43 3.39 -1.77
N SER A 45 -13.87 2.73 -2.78
CA SER A 45 -12.77 3.26 -3.56
C SER A 45 -12.97 3.04 -5.07
N LYS A 46 -12.65 4.07 -5.85
CA LYS A 46 -12.68 4.03 -7.32
C LYS A 46 -11.27 4.01 -7.92
N LYS A 47 -10.26 4.41 -7.14
CA LYS A 47 -8.85 4.45 -7.53
C LYS A 47 -8.01 3.36 -6.87
N SER A 48 -8.54 2.59 -5.93
CA SER A 48 -7.83 1.43 -5.39
C SER A 48 -7.81 0.28 -6.41
N ALA A 49 -6.89 -0.66 -6.21
CA ALA A 49 -6.96 -1.97 -6.86
C ALA A 49 -8.25 -2.75 -6.53
N TYR A 50 -8.92 -2.40 -5.42
CA TYR A 50 -10.14 -3.04 -4.90
C TYR A 50 -11.31 -2.04 -4.82
N HIS A 51 -12.53 -2.56 -4.68
CA HIS A 51 -13.73 -1.73 -4.51
C HIS A 51 -13.83 -1.09 -3.12
N TYR A 52 -13.18 -1.71 -2.13
CA TYR A 52 -13.11 -1.24 -0.76
C TYR A 52 -11.67 -1.31 -0.26
N VAL A 53 -11.34 -0.43 0.68
CA VAL A 53 -10.06 -0.43 1.39
C VAL A 53 -10.37 -0.63 2.87
N VAL A 54 -9.89 -1.74 3.42
CA VAL A 54 -9.93 -2.01 4.86
C VAL A 54 -8.84 -1.18 5.52
N TYR A 55 -9.16 -0.47 6.60
CA TYR A 55 -8.21 0.30 7.38
C TYR A 55 -8.24 -0.14 8.84
N ASP A 56 -7.08 -0.14 9.50
CA ASP A 56 -6.91 -0.59 10.88
C ASP A 56 -6.60 0.61 11.81
N SER A 57 -6.50 1.81 11.24
CA SER A 57 -6.32 3.06 11.98
C SER A 57 -7.00 4.25 11.32
N GLU A 58 -7.28 5.30 12.11
CA GLU A 58 -7.84 6.56 11.59
C GLU A 58 -6.87 7.27 10.63
N ASN A 59 -5.56 7.07 10.81
CA ASN A 59 -4.57 7.62 9.90
C ASN A 59 -4.66 6.96 8.52
N GLU A 60 -4.73 5.62 8.48
CA GLU A 60 -4.89 4.87 7.23
C GLU A 60 -6.20 5.23 6.51
N LYS A 61 -7.30 5.39 7.26
CA LYS A 61 -8.56 5.89 6.71
C LYS A 61 -8.38 7.26 6.06
N THR A 62 -7.74 8.20 6.78
CA THR A 62 -7.45 9.54 6.28
C THR A 62 -6.59 9.48 5.00
N PHE A 63 -5.56 8.63 4.97
CA PHE A 63 -4.76 8.41 3.77
C PHE A 63 -5.60 7.90 2.59
N ALA A 64 -6.45 6.90 2.81
CA ALA A 64 -7.34 6.35 1.78
C ALA A 64 -8.32 7.41 1.23
N GLU A 65 -8.94 8.21 2.09
CA GLU A 65 -9.82 9.32 1.69
C GLU A 65 -9.06 10.38 0.86
N ARG A 66 -7.84 10.73 1.28
CA ARG A 66 -6.99 11.69 0.57
C ARG A 66 -6.50 11.16 -0.77
N PHE A 67 -6.19 9.86 -0.88
CA PHE A 67 -5.86 9.24 -2.17
C PHE A 67 -7.04 9.29 -3.15
N GLU A 68 -8.26 9.01 -2.67
CA GLU A 68 -9.46 9.13 -3.49
C GLU A 68 -9.71 10.56 -3.95
N ALA A 69 -9.52 11.55 -3.07
CA ALA A 69 -9.74 12.96 -3.39
C ALA A 69 -8.66 13.59 -4.28
N ASN A 70 -7.42 13.06 -4.27
CA ASN A 70 -6.30 13.68 -4.97
C ASN A 70 -6.25 13.28 -6.47
N ASN A 71 -6.22 14.28 -7.37
CA ASN A 71 -6.21 14.06 -8.82
C ASN A 71 -4.88 13.54 -9.38
N ALA A 72 -3.75 13.80 -8.72
CA ALA A 72 -2.45 13.27 -9.10
C ALA A 72 -2.36 11.76 -8.84
N VAL A 73 -3.04 11.28 -7.79
CA VAL A 73 -3.14 9.85 -7.48
C VAL A 73 -4.03 9.17 -8.52
N LYS A 74 -3.43 8.25 -9.28
CA LYS A 74 -4.11 7.49 -10.35
C LYS A 74 -4.52 6.09 -9.92
N LEU A 75 -3.75 5.50 -9.02
CA LEU A 75 -4.04 4.21 -8.41
C LEU A 75 -3.42 4.14 -7.02
N TYR A 76 -4.04 3.43 -6.09
CA TYR A 76 -3.37 3.01 -4.86
C TYR A 76 -3.80 1.61 -4.41
N ALA A 77 -3.09 1.03 -3.45
CA ALA A 77 -3.48 -0.20 -2.77
C ALA A 77 -2.91 -0.18 -1.35
N LYS A 78 -3.74 -0.58 -0.37
CA LYS A 78 -3.22 -1.01 0.93
C LYS A 78 -2.54 -2.36 0.73
N LEU A 79 -1.32 -2.50 1.21
CA LEU A 79 -0.55 -3.72 1.09
C LEU A 79 -0.84 -4.63 2.29
N PRO A 80 -1.12 -5.92 2.04
CA PRO A 80 -1.43 -6.85 3.10
C PRO A 80 -0.19 -7.20 3.93
N HIS A 81 -0.40 -7.64 5.17
CA HIS A 81 0.66 -7.96 6.13
C HIS A 81 1.67 -9.02 5.66
N TRP A 82 1.30 -9.85 4.69
CA TRP A 82 2.19 -10.85 4.09
C TRP A 82 3.17 -10.26 3.07
N PHE A 83 2.92 -9.06 2.54
CA PHE A 83 3.82 -8.38 1.62
C PHE A 83 5.04 -7.88 2.41
N LYS A 84 6.18 -8.55 2.25
CA LYS A 84 7.38 -8.26 3.05
C LYS A 84 8.59 -8.14 2.17
N ILE A 85 9.36 -7.08 2.38
CA ILE A 85 10.63 -6.86 1.71
C ILE A 85 11.74 -7.28 2.67
N PRO A 86 12.54 -8.31 2.30
CA PRO A 86 13.60 -8.80 3.17
C PRO A 86 14.74 -7.78 3.25
N THR A 87 15.28 -7.59 4.44
CA THR A 87 16.50 -6.80 4.66
C THR A 87 17.43 -7.55 5.61
N PRO A 88 18.73 -7.21 5.63
CA PRO A 88 19.67 -7.76 6.62
C PRO A 88 19.28 -7.50 8.09
N LEU A 89 18.38 -6.54 8.35
CA LEU A 89 17.92 -6.15 9.68
C LEU A 89 16.52 -6.71 10.01
N GLY A 90 16.03 -7.66 9.21
CA GLY A 90 14.67 -8.19 9.23
C GLY A 90 13.77 -7.53 8.20
N SER A 91 12.62 -8.13 7.90
CA SER A 91 11.72 -7.58 6.88
C SER A 91 11.09 -6.25 7.28
N TYR A 92 10.72 -5.44 6.29
CA TYR A 92 9.75 -4.35 6.42
C TYR A 92 8.54 -4.61 5.51
N ASN A 93 7.39 -4.08 5.91
CA ASN A 93 6.16 -4.12 5.14
C ASN A 93 5.72 -2.67 4.89
N PRO A 94 5.82 -2.13 3.67
CA PRO A 94 5.17 -0.85 3.35
C PRO A 94 3.65 -1.00 3.42
N ASP A 95 2.95 0.00 3.95
CA ASP A 95 1.49 -0.05 4.09
C ASP A 95 0.77 0.26 2.77
N TRP A 96 1.39 1.06 1.89
CA TRP A 96 0.75 1.53 0.66
C TRP A 96 1.64 1.39 -0.57
N ALA A 97 1.02 1.06 -1.70
CA ALA A 97 1.57 1.27 -3.04
C ALA A 97 0.70 2.31 -3.78
N ILE A 98 1.30 3.36 -4.32
CA ILE A 98 0.60 4.52 -4.87
C ILE A 98 1.20 4.91 -6.21
N LEU A 99 0.40 4.92 -7.27
CA LEU A 99 0.79 5.43 -8.58
C LEU A 99 0.37 6.89 -8.69
N ILE A 100 1.35 7.79 -8.75
CA ILE A 100 1.12 9.23 -8.89
C ILE A 100 1.58 9.68 -10.28
N GLU A 101 0.79 10.57 -10.88
CA GLU A 101 1.09 11.21 -12.16
C GLU A 101 1.13 12.73 -12.00
N GLN A 102 2.29 13.31 -12.31
CA GLN A 102 2.57 14.73 -12.21
C GLN A 102 3.43 15.15 -13.40
N ASP A 103 3.10 16.29 -14.01
CA ASP A 103 3.78 16.81 -15.20
C ASP A 103 3.93 15.81 -16.36
N GLY A 104 2.98 14.86 -16.47
CA GLY A 104 2.98 13.80 -17.49
C GLY A 104 3.85 12.58 -17.18
N GLU A 105 4.60 12.60 -16.08
CA GLU A 105 5.38 11.46 -15.61
C GLU A 105 4.61 10.64 -14.57
N LYS A 106 4.74 9.31 -14.62
CA LYS A 106 4.15 8.41 -13.63
C LYS A 106 5.23 7.78 -12.78
N LYS A 107 5.06 7.84 -11.46
CA LYS A 107 5.97 7.25 -10.48
C LYS A 107 5.18 6.40 -9.49
N LEU A 108 5.75 5.24 -9.15
CA LEU A 108 5.22 4.32 -8.16
C LEU A 108 5.90 4.58 -6.81
N TYR A 109 5.10 4.88 -5.80
CA TYR A 109 5.57 5.11 -4.45
C TYR A 109 5.16 3.94 -3.56
N PHE A 110 6.12 3.39 -2.84
CA PHE A 110 5.87 2.51 -1.70
C PHE A 110 6.01 3.33 -0.44
N VAL A 111 4.94 3.46 0.33
CA VAL A 111 4.90 4.31 1.52
C VAL A 111 4.76 3.45 2.75
N LEU A 112 5.70 3.63 3.68
CA LEU A 112 5.60 3.13 5.04
C LEU A 112 4.89 4.19 5.90
N GLU A 113 3.72 3.86 6.41
CA GLU A 113 2.95 4.66 7.34
C GLU A 113 3.54 4.50 8.74
N THR A 114 4.23 5.53 9.21
CA THR A 114 4.90 5.47 10.52
C THR A 114 4.00 6.10 11.59
N LYS A 115 3.72 5.34 12.65
CA LYS A 115 3.08 5.89 13.86
C LYS A 115 4.03 6.87 14.54
N GLY A 116 3.60 8.12 14.72
CA GLY A 116 4.39 9.14 15.41
C GLY A 116 5.28 9.95 14.47
N SER A 117 6.58 9.70 14.46
CA SER A 117 7.58 10.53 13.78
C SER A 117 8.31 9.78 12.66
N THR A 118 8.63 10.49 11.58
CA THR A 118 9.48 10.01 10.49
C THR A 118 10.94 10.44 10.66
N LEU A 119 11.27 11.19 11.72
CA LEU A 119 12.62 11.69 11.98
C LEU A 119 13.52 10.57 12.49
N LYS A 120 14.75 10.53 12.00
CA LYS A 120 15.75 9.50 12.37
C LYS A 120 16.00 9.43 13.88
N GLU A 121 16.02 10.58 14.55
CA GLU A 121 16.31 10.69 16.00
C GLU A 121 15.20 10.10 16.88
N ASP A 122 13.97 10.04 16.37
CA ASP A 122 12.81 9.48 17.07
C ASP A 122 12.64 7.97 16.82
N LEU A 123 13.41 7.42 15.87
CA LEU A 123 13.31 6.02 15.46
C LEU A 123 14.42 5.18 16.08
N ARG A 124 14.07 3.95 16.46
CA ARG A 124 15.08 2.95 16.87
C ARG A 124 16.06 2.72 15.72
N GLN A 125 17.34 2.51 16.05
CA GLN A 125 18.39 2.32 15.05
C GLN A 125 18.08 1.19 14.05
N THR A 126 17.48 0.09 14.52
CA THR A 126 17.07 -1.04 13.68
C THR A 126 15.95 -0.68 12.71
N GLU A 127 15.01 0.15 13.14
CA GLU A 127 13.87 0.63 12.36
C GLU A 127 14.32 1.60 11.27
N TRP A 128 15.17 2.56 11.64
CA TRP A 128 15.83 3.44 10.67
C TRP A 128 16.66 2.64 9.65
N GLY A 129 17.40 1.62 10.11
CA GLY A 129 18.17 0.76 9.22
C GLY A 129 17.30 0.03 8.19
N LYS A 130 16.12 -0.45 8.58
CA LYS A 130 15.16 -1.06 7.64
C LYS A 130 14.64 -0.08 6.61
N ILE A 131 14.31 1.15 7.02
CA ILE A 131 13.89 2.23 6.11
C ILE A 131 14.97 2.50 5.07
N GLU A 132 16.23 2.58 5.51
CA GLU A 132 17.37 2.82 4.62
C GLU A 132 17.60 1.66 3.65
N CYS A 133 17.45 0.41 4.11
CA CYS A 133 17.45 -0.75 3.23
C CYS A 133 16.34 -0.67 2.19
N GLY A 134 15.14 -0.23 2.57
CA GLY A 134 14.03 -0.07 1.65
C GLY A 134 14.27 1.01 0.60
N ARG A 135 14.81 2.18 1.00
CA ARG A 135 15.21 3.23 0.05
C ARG A 135 16.20 2.70 -0.98
N LYS A 136 17.23 1.96 -0.55
CA LYS A 136 18.22 1.35 -1.44
C LYS A 136 17.61 0.28 -2.35
N HIS A 137 16.74 -0.57 -1.81
CA HIS A 137 16.06 -1.62 -2.56
C HIS A 137 15.27 -1.02 -3.73
N PHE A 138 14.43 -0.04 -3.46
CA PHE A 138 13.58 0.58 -4.47
C PHE A 138 14.36 1.49 -5.42
N ALA A 139 15.41 2.18 -4.95
CA ALA A 139 16.31 2.93 -5.84
C ALA A 139 16.98 2.03 -6.90
N ALA A 140 17.27 0.77 -6.57
CA ALA A 140 17.82 -0.20 -7.50
C ALA A 140 16.82 -0.63 -8.60
N LEU A 141 15.51 -0.47 -8.39
CA LEU A 141 14.47 -0.75 -9.38
C LEU A 141 14.30 0.38 -10.41
N GLY A 142 14.97 1.52 -10.20
CA GLY A 142 15.04 2.65 -11.13
C GLY A 142 14.27 3.88 -10.66
N LYS A 143 14.45 4.99 -11.38
CA LYS A 143 13.97 6.34 -11.00
C LYS A 143 12.44 6.51 -10.99
N GLN A 144 11.70 5.55 -11.53
CA GLN A 144 10.24 5.56 -11.57
C GLN A 144 9.61 4.90 -10.34
N VAL A 145 10.42 4.34 -9.43
CA VAL A 145 9.97 3.70 -8.21
C VAL A 145 10.66 4.34 -7.02
N THR A 146 9.88 4.75 -6.03
CA THR A 146 10.37 5.46 -4.85
C THR A 146 9.83 4.80 -3.58
N PHE A 147 10.64 4.79 -2.53
CA PHE A 147 10.20 4.41 -1.19
C PHE A 147 10.27 5.61 -0.26
N ASP A 148 9.17 5.87 0.45
CA ASP A 148 9.07 6.99 1.36
C ASP A 148 8.42 6.58 2.69
N THR A 149 8.61 7.43 3.71
CA THR A 149 7.96 7.30 5.01
C THR A 149 7.04 8.48 5.24
N ALA A 150 5.84 8.22 5.75
CA ALA A 150 4.87 9.28 5.99
C ALA A 150 4.06 9.00 7.24
N ASN A 151 3.91 10.02 8.08
CA ASN A 151 2.94 10.02 9.17
C ASN A 151 1.70 10.86 8.86
N LYS A 152 1.77 11.71 7.81
CA LYS A 152 0.69 12.59 7.34
C LYS A 152 0.71 12.64 5.82
N PHE A 153 -0.46 12.56 5.21
CA PHE A 153 -0.61 12.61 3.75
C PHE A 153 -0.07 13.91 3.16
N ASP A 154 -0.38 15.07 3.77
CA ASP A 154 0.00 16.37 3.23
C ASP A 154 1.54 16.51 3.13
N LYS A 155 2.27 15.98 4.13
CA LYS A 155 3.75 15.95 4.07
C LYS A 155 4.27 15.01 2.99
N PHE A 156 3.58 13.92 2.73
CA PHE A 156 3.96 12.97 1.68
C PHE A 156 3.80 13.61 0.31
N ILE A 157 2.65 14.21 0.02
CA ILE A 157 2.37 14.77 -1.30
C ILE A 157 3.27 15.98 -1.64
N GLU A 158 3.74 16.74 -0.65
CA GLU A 158 4.73 17.82 -0.85
C GLU A 158 6.09 17.32 -1.38
N ARG A 159 6.42 16.04 -1.21
CA ARG A 159 7.69 15.43 -1.64
C ARG A 159 7.60 14.69 -2.98
N VAL A 160 6.40 14.62 -3.55
CA VAL A 160 6.11 13.91 -4.80
C VAL A 160 6.36 14.83 -6.00
#